data_AF-A0A661CKI7-F1
#
_entry.id   AF-A0A661CKI7-F1
#
_cell.length_a   1.000
_cell.length_b   1.000
_cell.length_c   1.000
_cell.angle_alpha   90.00
_cell.angle_beta   90.00
_cell.angle_gamma   90.00
#
_symmetry.space_group_name_H-M   'P 1'
#
loop_
_entity.id
_entity.type
_entity.pdbx_description
1 polymer ?
#
loop_
_entity_poly.entity_id
_entity_poly.type
_entity_poly.pdbx_seq_one_letter_code
_entity_poly.pdbx_strand_id
1 'polypeptide(L)'
;IGRGGQNVRLASQLTGWELNIMSASDADQKAETETGALIEIFMKDLDVDEDVALILAQEGFSSLEEVAYVPEQEMLDIEEFDADIVEELRSRARDVLLTKAIANEEQLESAEPAQDLLDMEGMTKDLALTMASRGIVTLDDLADQSVDELTEIDDINEEDAGRLIMKARESWFADEQVDAGE
;
A
#
# COMPACT_ATOMS: atom_id res chain seq x y z
N ILE A 1 13.08 -12.75 30.20
CA ILE A 1 11.70 -13.12 29.81
C ILE A 1 10.79 -13.42 31.02
N GLY A 2 11.22 -14.24 31.99
CA GLY A 2 10.37 -14.65 33.13
C GLY A 2 9.44 -15.83 32.78
N ARG A 3 8.77 -16.42 33.77
CA ARG A 3 7.89 -17.58 33.54
C ARG A 3 6.65 -17.13 32.76
N GLY A 4 6.42 -17.70 31.57
CA GLY A 4 5.29 -17.34 30.71
C GLY A 4 5.27 -15.89 30.22
N GLY A 5 6.44 -15.25 30.06
CA GLY A 5 6.55 -13.87 29.52
C GLY A 5 6.14 -12.76 30.49
N GLN A 6 5.99 -13.07 31.79
CA GLN A 6 5.47 -12.12 32.79
C GLN A 6 6.27 -10.82 32.86
N ASN A 7 7.60 -10.85 32.75
CA ASN A 7 8.41 -9.63 32.82
C ASN A 7 8.22 -8.75 31.58
N VAL A 8 7.96 -9.36 30.43
CA VAL A 8 7.78 -8.64 29.15
C VAL A 8 6.42 -7.98 29.12
N ARG A 9 5.38 -8.67 29.63
CA ARG A 9 4.05 -8.08 29.80
C ARG A 9 4.08 -6.90 30.78
N LEU A 10 4.80 -7.04 31.90
CA LEU A 10 4.90 -5.98 32.90
C LEU A 10 5.70 -4.77 32.36
N ALA A 11 6.81 -5.03 31.66
CA ALA A 11 7.62 -3.98 31.05
C ALA A 11 6.86 -3.25 29.95
N SER A 12 6.13 -3.98 29.08
CA SER A 12 5.29 -3.39 28.03
C SER A 12 4.17 -2.51 28.62
N GLN A 13 3.54 -2.94 29.73
CA GLN A 13 2.56 -2.11 30.45
C GLN A 13 3.17 -0.87 31.12
N LEU A 14 4.42 -0.96 31.57
CA LEU A 14 5.13 0.16 32.21
C LEU A 14 5.66 1.17 31.20
N THR A 15 6.15 0.72 30.04
CA THR A 15 6.66 1.60 28.99
C THR A 15 5.58 2.09 28.04
N GLY A 16 4.46 1.36 27.94
CA GLY A 16 3.41 1.59 26.94
C GLY A 16 3.79 1.13 25.53
N TRP A 17 4.95 0.47 25.37
CA TRP A 17 5.46 -0.01 24.08
C TRP A 17 5.27 -1.52 24.00
N GLU A 18 4.89 -2.04 22.83
CA GLU A 18 4.87 -3.48 22.58
C GLU A 18 6.31 -4.00 22.48
N LEU A 19 6.64 -5.01 23.28
CA LEU A 19 8.00 -5.53 23.38
C LEU A 19 8.12 -6.88 22.65
N ASN A 20 8.78 -6.85 21.51
CA ASN A 20 9.14 -8.04 20.75
C ASN A 20 10.43 -8.66 21.30
N ILE A 21 10.38 -9.95 21.65
CA ILE A 21 11.55 -10.69 22.13
C ILE A 21 12.02 -11.62 21.04
N MET A 22 13.31 -11.56 20.76
CA MET A 22 14.01 -12.43 19.83
C MET A 22 15.26 -12.99 20.52
N SER A 23 15.74 -14.16 20.09
CA SER A 23 17.07 -14.60 20.49
C SER A 23 18.13 -13.76 19.77
N ALA A 24 19.39 -13.80 20.24
CA ALA A 24 20.47 -13.10 19.55
C ALA A 24 20.61 -13.59 18.09
N SER A 25 20.53 -14.91 17.88
CA SER A 25 20.60 -15.51 16.54
C SER A 25 19.44 -15.07 15.63
N ASP A 26 18.22 -14.95 16.18
CA ASP A 26 17.07 -14.49 15.39
C ASP A 26 17.17 -13.01 15.04
N ALA A 27 17.74 -12.20 15.94
CA ALA A 27 17.98 -10.78 15.70
C ALA A 27 19.02 -10.58 14.58
N ASP A 28 20.12 -11.32 14.63
CA ASP A 28 21.16 -11.26 13.60
C ASP A 28 20.61 -11.68 12.23
N GLN A 29 19.87 -12.79 12.18
CA GLN A 29 19.25 -13.26 10.93
C GLN A 29 18.22 -12.27 10.38
N LYS A 30 17.44 -11.64 11.26
CA LYS A 30 16.48 -10.61 10.86
C LYS A 30 17.19 -9.39 10.28
N ALA A 31 18.26 -8.91 10.93
CA ALA A 31 19.05 -7.79 10.44
C ALA A 31 19.69 -8.07 9.07
N GLU A 32 20.22 -9.28 8.86
CA GLU A 32 20.75 -9.69 7.55
C GLU A 32 19.66 -9.70 6.46
N THR A 33 18.47 -10.19 6.80
CA THR A 33 17.34 -10.24 5.86
C THR A 33 16.84 -8.83 5.51
N GLU A 34 16.72 -7.95 6.50
CA GLU A 34 16.32 -6.55 6.30
C GLU A 34 17.36 -5.81 5.43
N THR A 35 18.65 -6.00 5.71
CA THR A 35 19.73 -5.43 4.91
C THR A 35 19.69 -5.92 3.46
N GLY A 36 19.48 -7.23 3.25
CA GLY A 36 19.34 -7.79 1.89
C GLY A 36 18.15 -7.21 1.13
N ALA A 37 17.01 -7.04 1.80
CA ALA A 37 15.82 -6.43 1.20
C ALA A 37 16.06 -4.96 0.83
N LEU A 38 16.80 -4.20 1.65
CA LEU A 38 17.17 -2.82 1.34
C LEU A 38 18.06 -2.73 0.11
N ILE A 39 19.07 -3.61 0.01
CA ILE A 39 19.96 -3.67 -1.16
C ILE A 39 19.15 -3.94 -2.43
N GLU A 40 18.24 -4.91 -2.41
CA GLU A 40 17.36 -5.21 -3.55
C GLU A 40 16.49 -4.02 -3.95
N ILE A 41 15.93 -3.30 -2.96
CA ILE A 41 15.14 -2.08 -3.20
C ILE A 41 16.01 -1.02 -3.87
N PHE A 42 17.19 -0.72 -3.34
CA PHE A 42 18.06 0.30 -3.92
C PHE A 42 18.52 -0.07 -5.32
N MET A 43 18.93 -1.31 -5.56
CA MET A 43 19.30 -1.76 -6.91
C MET A 43 18.15 -1.61 -7.91
N LYS A 44 16.95 -2.03 -7.53
CA LYS A 44 15.78 -2.00 -8.41
C LYS A 44 15.26 -0.59 -8.66
N ASP A 45 15.12 0.19 -7.60
CA ASP A 45 14.43 1.47 -7.64
C ASP A 45 15.39 2.59 -8.04
N LEU A 46 16.63 2.59 -7.56
CA LEU A 46 17.64 3.60 -7.94
C LEU A 46 18.45 3.21 -9.18
N ASP A 47 18.28 1.99 -9.72
CA ASP A 47 19.05 1.46 -10.86
C ASP A 47 20.57 1.55 -10.65
N VAL A 48 21.00 1.14 -9.45
CA VAL A 48 22.41 1.11 -9.04
C VAL A 48 22.94 -0.32 -8.99
N ASP A 49 24.25 -0.47 -8.99
CA ASP A 49 24.89 -1.76 -8.78
C ASP A 49 24.82 -2.20 -7.30
N GLU A 50 25.19 -3.47 -7.07
CA GLU A 50 25.17 -4.08 -5.75
C GLU A 50 26.16 -3.39 -4.79
N ASP A 51 27.29 -2.90 -5.31
CA ASP A 51 28.32 -2.24 -4.51
C ASP A 51 27.81 -0.90 -3.94
N VAL A 52 27.17 -0.06 -4.76
CA VAL A 52 26.58 1.21 -4.31
C VAL A 52 25.39 0.96 -3.37
N ALA A 53 24.54 -0.01 -3.68
CA ALA A 53 23.42 -0.37 -2.80
C ALA A 53 23.88 -0.88 -1.43
N LEU A 54 24.97 -1.65 -1.38
CA LEU A 54 25.57 -2.12 -0.14
C LEU A 54 26.13 -0.98 0.70
N ILE A 55 26.81 -0.01 0.09
CA ILE A 55 27.33 1.18 0.78
C ILE A 55 26.18 1.96 1.42
N LEU A 56 25.11 2.22 0.67
CA LEU A 56 23.92 2.91 1.20
C LEU A 56 23.32 2.18 2.42
N ALA A 57 23.18 0.86 2.34
CA ALA A 57 22.63 0.07 3.45
C ALA A 57 23.56 0.07 4.68
N GLN A 58 24.89 0.06 4.48
CA GLN A 58 25.88 0.10 5.56
C GLN A 58 25.94 1.46 6.27
N GLU A 59 25.77 2.54 5.52
CA GLU A 59 25.66 3.90 6.05
C GLU A 59 24.30 4.18 6.72
N GLY A 60 23.39 3.21 6.68
CA GLY A 60 22.14 3.22 7.43
C GLY A 60 20.95 3.81 6.69
N PHE A 61 21.06 4.01 5.37
CA PHE A 61 19.91 4.38 4.56
C PHE A 61 18.93 3.21 4.51
N SER A 62 17.69 3.49 4.91
CA SER A 62 16.62 2.50 5.06
C SER A 62 15.45 2.73 4.09
N SER A 63 15.47 3.83 3.33
CA SER A 63 14.38 4.20 2.43
C SER A 63 14.85 5.12 1.29
N LEU A 64 14.05 5.19 0.22
CA LEU A 64 14.30 6.11 -0.90
C LEU A 64 14.11 7.58 -0.49
N GLU A 65 13.23 7.83 0.48
CA GLU A 65 12.96 9.14 1.05
C GLU A 65 14.19 9.68 1.76
N GLU A 66 14.89 8.85 2.53
CA GLU A 66 16.16 9.23 3.16
C GLU A 66 17.19 9.59 2.08
N VAL A 67 17.36 8.76 1.05
CA VAL A 67 18.27 9.06 -0.06
C VAL A 67 17.90 10.39 -0.75
N ALA A 68 16.62 10.67 -0.98
CA ALA A 68 16.18 11.90 -1.65
C ALA A 68 16.39 13.17 -0.81
N TYR A 69 16.16 13.11 0.50
CA TYR A 69 15.95 14.30 1.34
C TYR A 69 16.97 14.52 2.46
N VAL A 70 17.85 13.56 2.73
CA VAL A 70 18.99 13.76 3.64
C VAL A 70 19.88 14.92 3.14
N PRO A 71 20.49 15.70 4.04
CA PRO A 71 21.43 16.73 3.65
C PRO A 71 22.53 16.19 2.75
N GLU A 72 22.81 16.90 1.65
CA GLU A 72 23.83 16.48 0.67
C GLU A 72 25.20 16.21 1.33
N GLN A 73 25.53 17.01 2.35
CA GLN A 73 26.76 16.86 3.10
C GLN A 73 26.90 15.49 3.77
N GLU A 74 25.81 14.90 4.28
CA GLU A 74 25.86 13.58 4.92
C GLU A 74 26.15 12.48 3.89
N MET A 75 25.68 12.64 2.65
CA MET A 75 26.01 11.71 1.56
C MET A 75 27.43 11.92 1.03
N LEU A 76 27.91 13.17 1.02
CA LEU A 76 29.29 13.50 0.60
C LEU A 76 30.35 13.10 1.64
N ASP A 77 29.94 12.82 2.88
CA ASP A 77 30.84 12.31 3.92
C ASP A 77 31.17 10.81 3.70
N ILE A 78 30.44 10.13 2.81
CA ILE A 78 30.72 8.75 2.35
C ILE A 78 31.92 8.78 1.41
N GLU A 79 32.99 8.05 1.74
CA GLU A 79 34.29 8.13 1.05
C GLU A 79 34.19 7.73 -0.44
N GLU A 80 33.29 6.81 -0.76
CA GLU A 80 33.06 6.30 -2.10
C GLU A 80 32.19 7.20 -2.98
N PHE A 81 31.53 8.22 -2.42
CA PHE A 81 30.61 9.09 -3.16
C PHE A 81 31.22 10.46 -3.45
N ASP A 82 30.99 10.94 -4.67
CA ASP A 82 31.28 12.31 -5.07
C ASP A 82 30.00 13.11 -5.33
N ALA A 83 30.15 14.41 -5.58
CA ALA A 83 29.01 15.30 -5.80
C ALA A 83 28.14 14.87 -7.00
N ASP A 84 28.76 14.31 -8.04
CA ASP A 84 28.03 13.88 -9.24
C ASP A 84 27.18 12.63 -8.93
N ILE A 85 27.75 11.66 -8.22
CA ILE A 85 27.04 10.45 -7.74
C ILE A 85 25.90 10.84 -6.80
N VAL A 86 26.14 11.71 -5.82
CA VAL A 86 25.11 12.13 -4.86
C VAL A 86 23.97 12.84 -5.58
N GLU A 87 24.26 13.76 -6.50
CA GLU A 87 23.21 14.44 -7.26
C GLU A 87 22.38 13.45 -8.08
N GLU A 88 23.03 12.48 -8.73
CA GLU A 88 22.37 11.45 -9.52
C GLU A 88 21.47 10.54 -8.67
N LEU A 89 21.99 9.99 -7.56
CA LEU A 89 21.22 9.16 -6.62
C LEU A 89 19.98 9.89 -6.11
N ARG A 90 20.14 11.17 -5.73
CA ARG A 90 19.04 12.00 -5.25
C ARG A 90 18.02 12.31 -6.34
N SER A 91 18.47 12.56 -7.57
CA SER A 91 17.56 12.76 -8.70
C SER A 91 16.72 11.51 -8.93
N ARG A 92 17.36 10.34 -9.06
CA ARG A 92 16.67 9.07 -9.29
C ARG A 92 15.71 8.73 -8.16
N ALA A 93 16.12 8.91 -6.90
CA ALA A 93 15.25 8.70 -5.75
C ALA A 93 13.98 9.57 -5.84
N ARG A 94 14.11 10.86 -6.17
CA ARG A 94 12.96 11.77 -6.36
C ARG A 94 12.08 11.36 -7.53
N ASP A 95 12.68 10.94 -8.65
CA ASP A 95 11.94 10.52 -9.84
C ASP A 95 11.12 9.26 -9.57
N VAL A 96 11.68 8.30 -8.84
CA VAL A 96 10.98 7.09 -8.41
C VAL A 96 9.85 7.43 -7.44
N LEU A 97 10.10 8.27 -6.45
CA LEU A 97 9.08 8.69 -5.49
C LEU A 97 7.94 9.43 -6.19
N LEU A 98 8.24 10.27 -7.17
CA LEU A 98 7.24 10.94 -7.99
C LEU A 98 6.44 9.94 -8.82
N THR A 99 7.11 8.99 -9.47
CA THR A 99 6.45 7.95 -10.27
C THR A 99 5.53 7.09 -9.40
N LYS A 100 5.98 6.71 -8.19
CA LYS A 100 5.16 5.98 -7.22
C LYS A 100 3.97 6.82 -6.73
N ALA A 101 4.16 8.11 -6.50
CA ALA A 101 3.08 9.01 -6.11
C ALA A 101 2.03 9.14 -7.22
N ILE A 102 2.46 9.31 -8.47
CA ILE A 102 1.55 9.37 -9.63
C ILE A 102 0.84 8.03 -9.83
N ALA A 103 1.53 6.89 -9.77
CA ALA A 103 0.90 5.58 -9.90
C ALA A 103 -0.13 5.32 -8.79
N ASN A 104 0.14 5.80 -7.57
CA ASN A 104 -0.81 5.72 -6.47
C ASN A 104 -2.01 6.66 -6.69
N GLU A 105 -1.78 7.88 -7.19
CA GLU A 105 -2.84 8.82 -7.55
C GLU A 105 -3.69 8.30 -8.71
N GLU A 106 -3.11 7.73 -9.76
CA GLU A 106 -3.83 7.08 -10.87
C GLU A 106 -4.64 5.87 -10.38
N GLN A 107 -4.13 5.10 -9.41
CA GLN A 107 -4.91 4.03 -8.77
C GLN A 107 -6.08 4.59 -7.97
N LEU A 108 -5.91 5.72 -7.29
CA LEU A 108 -6.96 6.42 -6.56
C LEU A 108 -8.00 7.08 -7.49
N GLU A 109 -7.57 7.69 -8.60
CA GLU A 109 -8.44 8.28 -9.64
C GLU A 109 -9.18 7.19 -10.43
N SER A 110 -8.53 6.06 -10.73
CA SER A 110 -9.19 4.89 -11.32
C SER A 110 -10.17 4.23 -10.35
N ALA A 111 -10.03 4.50 -9.05
CA ALA A 111 -10.90 4.05 -7.97
C ALA A 111 -11.86 5.16 -7.51
N GLU A 112 -12.13 6.20 -8.30
CA GLU A 112 -13.28 7.06 -8.03
C GLU A 112 -14.57 6.34 -8.49
N PRO A 113 -15.46 5.95 -7.57
CA PRO A 113 -16.73 5.32 -7.94
C PRO A 113 -17.53 6.26 -8.84
N ALA A 114 -18.08 5.71 -9.92
CA ALA A 114 -18.85 6.46 -10.88
C ALA A 114 -20.10 7.09 -10.21
N GLN A 115 -20.55 8.22 -10.76
CA GLN A 115 -21.60 9.03 -10.14
C GLN A 115 -22.93 8.26 -10.00
N ASP A 116 -23.20 7.34 -10.93
CA ASP A 116 -24.35 6.44 -10.93
C ASP A 116 -24.31 5.42 -9.76
N LEU A 117 -23.12 4.94 -9.40
CA LEU A 117 -22.90 4.11 -8.22
C LEU A 117 -23.12 4.93 -6.94
N LEU A 118 -22.61 6.16 -6.89
CA LEU A 118 -22.76 7.09 -5.76
C LEU A 118 -24.21 7.54 -5.55
N ASP A 119 -24.98 7.73 -6.61
CA ASP A 119 -26.37 8.18 -6.58
C ASP A 119 -27.36 7.03 -6.28
N MET A 120 -26.87 5.79 -6.14
CA MET A 120 -27.69 4.63 -5.87
C MET A 120 -28.28 4.65 -4.44
N GLU A 121 -29.56 4.32 -4.34
CA GLU A 121 -30.25 4.20 -3.06
C GLU A 121 -29.63 3.09 -2.19
N GLY A 122 -29.09 3.48 -1.03
CA GLY A 122 -28.41 2.58 -0.10
C GLY A 122 -26.88 2.55 -0.24
N MET A 123 -26.31 3.27 -1.21
CA MET A 123 -24.87 3.49 -1.31
C MET A 123 -24.44 4.67 -0.43
N THR A 124 -23.38 4.48 0.36
CA THR A 124 -22.71 5.59 1.05
C THR A 124 -21.39 5.90 0.36
N LYS A 125 -20.91 7.15 0.50
CA LYS A 125 -19.66 7.57 -0.13
C LYS A 125 -18.46 6.72 0.33
N ASP A 126 -18.40 6.39 1.62
CA ASP A 126 -17.31 5.57 2.17
C ASP A 126 -17.37 4.13 1.65
N LEU A 127 -18.57 3.58 1.48
CA LEU A 127 -18.77 2.24 0.92
C LEU A 127 -18.38 2.18 -0.56
N ALA A 128 -18.80 3.18 -1.34
CA ALA A 128 -18.48 3.28 -2.76
C ALA A 128 -16.96 3.41 -2.99
N LEU A 129 -16.26 4.19 -2.15
CA LEU A 129 -14.79 4.30 -2.21
C LEU A 129 -14.11 2.96 -1.86
N THR A 130 -14.62 2.26 -0.84
CA THR A 130 -14.12 0.94 -0.46
C THR A 130 -14.33 -0.07 -1.59
N MET A 131 -15.48 -0.06 -2.24
CA MET A 131 -15.78 -0.87 -3.42
C MET A 131 -14.87 -0.54 -4.61
N ALA A 132 -14.65 0.74 -4.88
CA ALA A 132 -13.82 1.18 -5.99
C ALA A 132 -12.33 0.83 -5.78
N SER A 133 -11.85 0.82 -4.54
CA SER A 133 -10.51 0.30 -4.19
C SER A 133 -10.32 -1.19 -4.53
N ARG A 134 -11.42 -1.94 -4.69
CA ARG A 134 -11.45 -3.35 -5.10
C ARG A 134 -11.80 -3.52 -6.58
N GLY A 135 -11.84 -2.43 -7.34
CA GLY A 135 -12.13 -2.43 -8.78
C GLY A 135 -13.62 -2.44 -9.13
N ILE A 136 -14.51 -2.23 -8.15
CA ILE A 136 -15.95 -2.08 -8.39
C ILE A 136 -16.24 -0.59 -8.51
N VAL A 137 -16.17 -0.07 -9.73
CA VAL A 137 -16.21 1.39 -9.98
C VAL A 137 -17.56 1.82 -10.54
N THR A 138 -18.22 0.97 -11.32
CA THR A 138 -19.49 1.28 -12.00
C THR A 138 -20.67 0.46 -11.47
N LEU A 139 -21.90 0.84 -11.86
CA LEU A 139 -23.09 0.03 -11.60
C LEU A 139 -22.98 -1.39 -12.19
N ASP A 140 -22.41 -1.53 -13.38
CA ASP A 140 -22.23 -2.82 -14.04
C ASP A 140 -21.24 -3.70 -13.28
N ASP A 141 -20.12 -3.12 -12.82
CA ASP A 141 -19.12 -3.86 -12.01
C ASP A 141 -19.74 -4.42 -10.73
N LEU A 142 -20.67 -3.66 -10.10
CA LEU A 142 -21.40 -4.10 -8.91
C LEU A 142 -22.47 -5.15 -9.25
N ALA A 143 -23.14 -5.03 -10.39
CA ALA A 143 -24.14 -5.99 -10.87
C ALA A 143 -23.52 -7.37 -11.17
N ASP A 144 -22.25 -7.38 -11.60
CA ASP A 144 -21.46 -8.59 -11.86
C ASP A 144 -20.95 -9.30 -10.58
N GLN A 145 -20.97 -8.63 -9.42
CA GLN A 145 -20.53 -9.24 -8.16
C GLN A 145 -21.50 -10.30 -7.65
N SER A 146 -20.96 -11.23 -6.86
CA SER A 146 -21.71 -12.15 -6.02
C SER A 146 -21.87 -11.62 -4.58
N VAL A 147 -22.85 -12.18 -3.86
CA VAL A 147 -23.07 -11.86 -2.45
C VAL A 147 -21.85 -12.22 -1.61
N ASP A 148 -21.21 -13.35 -1.89
CA ASP A 148 -20.01 -13.81 -1.18
C ASP A 148 -18.86 -12.80 -1.33
N GLU A 149 -18.57 -12.33 -2.54
CA GLU A 149 -17.50 -11.34 -2.82
C GLU A 149 -17.75 -10.00 -2.11
N LEU A 150 -19.00 -9.54 -2.05
CA LEU A 150 -19.36 -8.31 -1.34
C LEU A 150 -19.34 -8.47 0.18
N THR A 151 -19.61 -9.65 0.73
CA THR A 151 -19.50 -9.89 2.18
C THR A 151 -18.04 -9.94 2.67
N GLU A 152 -17.06 -10.03 1.77
CA GLU A 152 -15.65 -9.84 2.12
C GLU A 152 -15.29 -8.36 2.35
N ILE A 153 -16.18 -7.41 2.05
CA ILE A 153 -16.00 -5.99 2.37
C ILE A 153 -16.41 -5.78 3.83
N ASP A 154 -15.49 -5.26 4.65
CA ASP A 154 -15.82 -4.82 6.01
C ASP A 154 -16.97 -3.80 5.93
N ASP A 155 -17.98 -3.94 6.80
CA ASP A 155 -19.27 -3.19 6.82
C ASP A 155 -20.39 -3.62 5.85
N ILE A 156 -20.27 -4.75 5.13
CA ILE A 156 -21.41 -5.30 4.35
C ILE A 156 -21.89 -6.64 4.93
N ASN A 157 -23.20 -6.73 5.22
CA ASN A 157 -23.85 -8.00 5.54
C ASN A 157 -24.49 -8.64 4.29
N GLU A 158 -24.80 -9.94 4.37
CA GLU A 158 -25.33 -10.73 3.25
C GLU A 158 -26.65 -10.15 2.66
N GLU A 159 -27.50 -9.57 3.51
CA GLU A 159 -28.78 -8.99 3.11
C GLU A 159 -28.60 -7.66 2.36
N ASP A 160 -27.69 -6.81 2.84
CA ASP A 160 -27.33 -5.53 2.24
C ASP A 160 -26.56 -5.73 0.92
N ALA A 161 -25.63 -6.70 0.87
CA ALA A 161 -24.96 -7.13 -0.36
C ALA A 161 -25.97 -7.54 -1.43
N GLY A 162 -26.90 -8.45 -1.08
CA GLY A 162 -27.94 -8.91 -2.00
C GLY A 162 -28.83 -7.77 -2.51
N ARG A 163 -29.20 -6.83 -1.62
CA ARG A 163 -30.00 -5.65 -1.99
C ARG A 163 -29.25 -4.73 -2.97
N LEU A 164 -27.98 -4.44 -2.71
CA LEU A 164 -27.15 -3.58 -3.57
C LEU A 164 -26.94 -4.20 -4.96
N ILE A 165 -26.63 -5.51 -5.04
CA ILE A 165 -26.47 -6.22 -6.32
C ILE A 165 -27.77 -6.24 -7.10
N MET A 166 -28.91 -6.56 -6.45
CA MET A 166 -30.21 -6.53 -7.13
C MET A 166 -30.54 -5.14 -7.65
N LYS A 167 -30.24 -4.10 -6.86
CA LYS A 167 -30.45 -2.71 -7.25
C LYS A 167 -29.60 -2.30 -8.44
N ALA A 168 -28.33 -2.71 -8.46
CA ALA A 168 -27.44 -2.50 -9.60
C ALA A 168 -27.97 -3.18 -10.87
N ARG A 169 -28.48 -4.42 -10.75
CA ARG A 169 -29.07 -5.20 -11.86
C ARG A 169 -30.40 -4.65 -12.38
N GLU A 170 -31.10 -3.78 -11.64
CA GLU A 170 -32.32 -3.13 -12.16
C GLU A 170 -32.04 -2.36 -13.46
N SER A 171 -30.84 -1.80 -13.62
CA SER A 171 -30.41 -1.13 -14.86
C SER A 171 -30.44 -2.06 -16.08
N TRP A 172 -30.05 -3.33 -15.91
CA TRP A 172 -30.06 -4.33 -16.99
C TRP A 172 -31.47 -4.76 -17.39
N PHE A 173 -32.41 -4.77 -16.43
CA PHE A 173 -33.82 -5.10 -16.69
C PHE A 173 -34.64 -3.91 -17.20
N ALA A 174 -34.13 -2.68 -17.07
CA ALA A 174 -34.76 -1.50 -17.63
C ALA A 174 -34.62 -1.44 -19.16
N ASP A 175 -33.50 -1.91 -19.70
CA ASP A 175 -33.24 -1.96 -21.15
C ASP A 175 -34.00 -3.09 -21.87
N GLU A 176 -34.26 -4.23 -21.20
CA GLU A 176 -35.05 -5.34 -21.79
C GLU A 176 -36.53 -4.97 -22.06
N GLN A 177 -37.09 -3.97 -21.37
CA GLN A 177 -38.47 -3.53 -21.62
C GLN A 177 -38.62 -2.66 -22.87
N VAL A 178 -37.53 -2.12 -23.41
CA VAL A 178 -37.57 -1.25 -24.60
C VAL A 178 -37.57 -2.07 -25.90
N ASP A 179 -36.99 -3.28 -25.90
CA ASP A 179 -36.81 -4.11 -27.10
C ASP A 179 -37.98 -5.10 -27.34
N ALA A 180 -38.88 -5.28 -26.37
CA ALA A 180 -40.05 -6.16 -26.49
C ALA A 180 -41.30 -5.48 -27.10
N GLY A 181 -41.14 -4.26 -27.64
CA GLY A 181 -42.23 -3.35 -28.02
C GLY A 181 -42.32 -2.90 -29.48
N GLU A 182 -41.55 -3.47 -30.41
CA GLU A 182 -41.69 -3.24 -31.87
C GLU A 182 -42.41 -4.37 -32.63
#